data_AF-A0A1I8PZM5-F1
#
_entry.id   AF-A0A1I8PZM5-F1
#
_cell.length_a   1.000
_cell.length_b   1.000
_cell.length_c   1.000
_cell.angle_alpha   90.00
_cell.angle_beta   90.00
_cell.angle_gamma   90.00
#
_symmetry.space_group_name_H-M   'P 1'
#
loop_
_entity.id
_entity.type
_entity.pdbx_description
1 polymer ?
#
loop_
_entity_poly.entity_id
_entity_poly.type
_entity_poly.pdbx_seq_one_letter_code
_entity_poly.pdbx_strand_id
1 'polypeptide(L)'
;MSLVYITYHDENISDVDNDNDYLKSRRPRLKYNSKFKEMVREEKNSRHVIEMPNRKKLLTSSAKNSHQTMGYAVTPVQLPCNFLKKNQGVKWQRLNEHQCPPHRHIPPVPQFQRHQMGPHHHIIEEIKKDQKEELFCPRTRFLPGHKHRANFVALNVELIKKAETRRPPPRYIDTAKGDRHSLLNSGLIPQYICSKKFGKVPCYLDARKKILNQLTNRCLQQTKMEAENACARYMPTVKKLSSEERKEILEGLRTNFTNLFKIYQSLSVCTDTVTKQLKKGKMENELRQLEQDIHLMEHNPEIYVSAY
;
A
#
# COMPACT_ATOMS: atom_id res chain seq x y z
N MET A 1 -22.29 46.72 -9.73
CA MET A 1 -21.63 45.47 -9.28
C MET A 1 -21.88 44.42 -10.35
N SER A 2 -20.84 43.96 -11.03
CA SER A 2 -20.95 43.01 -12.15
C SER A 2 -21.15 41.59 -11.64
N LEU A 3 -22.23 40.93 -12.08
CA LEU A 3 -22.50 39.52 -11.80
C LEU A 3 -21.69 38.64 -12.76
N VAL A 4 -20.78 37.85 -12.20
CA VAL A 4 -20.01 36.84 -12.94
C VAL A 4 -20.79 35.52 -12.90
N TYR A 5 -21.29 35.08 -14.04
CA TYR A 5 -21.90 33.75 -14.19
C TYR A 5 -20.80 32.73 -14.47
N ILE A 6 -20.52 31.87 -13.49
CA ILE A 6 -19.65 30.70 -13.67
C ILE A 6 -20.51 29.60 -14.29
N THR A 7 -20.27 29.29 -15.56
CA THR A 7 -21.13 28.37 -16.34
C THR A 7 -20.61 26.93 -16.37
N TYR A 8 -19.37 26.68 -15.96
CA TYR A 8 -18.78 25.33 -15.90
C TYR A 8 -17.84 25.20 -14.69
N HIS A 9 -18.11 24.19 -13.86
CA HIS A 9 -17.25 23.77 -12.76
C HIS A 9 -16.69 22.38 -13.10
N ASP A 10 -15.41 22.31 -13.47
CA ASP A 10 -14.72 21.04 -13.77
C ASP A 10 -13.96 20.48 -12.56
N GLU A 11 -14.13 21.09 -11.39
CA GLU A 11 -13.47 20.65 -10.15
C GLU A 11 -14.38 19.69 -9.39
N ASN A 12 -14.06 18.40 -9.49
CA ASN A 12 -14.74 17.35 -8.75
C ASN A 12 -14.23 17.34 -7.30
N ILE A 13 -15.06 17.78 -6.35
CA ILE A 13 -14.71 17.86 -4.92
C ILE A 13 -14.34 16.49 -4.30
N SER A 14 -14.65 15.41 -5.02
CA SER A 14 -14.35 14.02 -4.68
C SER A 14 -12.86 13.68 -4.64
N ASP A 15 -12.01 14.47 -5.30
CA ASP A 15 -10.57 14.17 -5.43
C ASP A 15 -9.70 14.79 -4.32
N VAL A 16 -10.30 15.51 -3.36
CA VAL A 16 -9.56 16.23 -2.30
C VAL A 16 -9.15 15.33 -1.13
N ASP A 17 -9.88 14.23 -0.88
CA ASP A 17 -9.67 13.37 0.30
C ASP A 17 -8.68 12.21 0.10
N ASN A 18 -7.88 12.20 -0.98
CA ASN A 18 -6.91 11.14 -1.20
C ASN A 18 -5.58 11.42 -0.46
N ASP A 19 -5.62 11.40 0.87
CA ASP A 19 -4.48 11.55 1.80
C ASP A 19 -3.36 10.49 1.61
N ASN A 20 -3.51 9.58 0.65
CA ASN A 20 -2.53 8.54 0.34
C ASN A 20 -1.37 8.99 -0.54
N ASP A 21 -1.41 10.18 -1.15
CA ASP A 21 -0.38 10.61 -2.10
C ASP A 21 0.78 11.38 -1.46
N TYR A 22 0.59 12.02 -0.30
CA TYR A 22 1.65 12.82 0.31
C TYR A 22 2.81 11.98 0.90
N LEU A 23 2.54 10.73 1.31
CA LEU A 23 3.55 9.83 1.90
C LEU A 23 4.12 8.79 0.91
N LYS A 24 3.70 8.81 -0.36
CA LYS A 24 4.16 7.87 -1.40
C LYS A 24 5.22 8.43 -2.35
N SER A 25 5.81 9.59 -2.06
CA SER A 25 7.02 10.07 -2.73
C SER A 25 8.29 9.27 -2.36
N ARG A 26 8.19 7.93 -2.29
CA ARG A 26 9.33 7.08 -2.59
C ARG A 26 9.42 7.06 -4.11
N ARG A 27 10.37 7.82 -4.67
CA ARG A 27 10.76 7.79 -6.09
C ARG A 27 10.49 6.39 -6.64
N PRO A 28 9.60 6.20 -7.64
CA PRO A 28 9.41 4.88 -8.20
C PRO A 28 10.78 4.44 -8.69
N ARG A 29 11.27 3.31 -8.17
CA ARG A 29 12.41 2.63 -8.79
C ARG A 29 12.02 2.49 -10.26
N LEU A 30 12.72 3.19 -11.14
CA LEU A 30 12.56 3.06 -12.59
C LEU A 30 12.77 1.58 -12.90
N LYS A 31 11.68 0.81 -12.92
CA LYS A 31 11.71 -0.57 -13.39
C LYS A 31 11.91 -0.41 -14.88
N TYR A 32 13.13 -0.64 -15.33
CA TYR A 32 13.42 -0.76 -16.75
C TYR A 32 12.49 -1.83 -17.33
N ASN A 33 11.46 -1.38 -18.06
CA ASN A 33 10.69 -2.22 -18.94
C ASN A 33 11.34 -2.07 -20.31
N SER A 34 11.89 -3.16 -20.82
CA SER A 34 12.44 -3.14 -22.18
C SER A 34 11.31 -2.87 -23.18
N LYS A 35 11.60 -2.10 -24.24
CA LYS A 35 10.67 -1.92 -25.38
C LYS A 35 10.12 -3.26 -25.90
N PHE A 36 10.94 -4.31 -25.86
CA PHE A 36 10.54 -5.66 -26.21
C PHE A 36 9.42 -6.22 -25.32
N LYS A 37 9.47 -5.94 -24.01
CA LYS A 37 8.44 -6.38 -23.06
C LYS A 37 7.11 -5.65 -23.28
N GLU A 38 7.16 -4.38 -23.67
CA GLU A 38 5.97 -3.58 -24.02
C GLU A 38 5.36 -4.06 -25.34
N MET A 39 6.18 -4.26 -26.38
CA MET A 39 5.74 -4.85 -27.66
C MET A 39 5.06 -6.21 -27.47
N VAL A 40 5.66 -7.12 -26.69
CA VAL A 40 5.05 -8.44 -26.42
C VAL A 40 3.73 -8.31 -25.66
N ARG A 41 3.57 -7.26 -24.85
CA ARG A 41 2.34 -6.99 -24.10
C ARG A 41 1.26 -6.41 -25.00
N GLU A 42 1.63 -5.52 -25.91
CA GLU A 42 0.76 -4.95 -26.94
C GLU A 42 0.32 -6.02 -27.95
N GLU A 43 1.23 -6.90 -28.40
CA GLU A 43 0.89 -8.07 -29.24
C GLU A 43 -0.05 -9.05 -28.53
N LYS A 44 0.12 -9.24 -27.22
CA LYS A 44 -0.80 -10.07 -26.43
C LYS A 44 -2.18 -9.42 -26.27
N ASN A 45 -2.22 -8.10 -26.12
CA ASN A 45 -3.46 -7.34 -26.00
C ASN A 45 -4.19 -7.22 -27.36
N SER A 46 -3.47 -7.06 -28.47
CA SER A 46 -4.06 -6.94 -29.81
C SER A 46 -4.62 -8.25 -30.34
N ARG A 47 -4.20 -9.40 -29.80
CA ARG A 47 -4.66 -10.73 -30.24
C ARG A 47 -5.96 -11.22 -29.60
N HIS A 48 -6.56 -10.50 -28.65
CA HIS A 48 -7.75 -11.01 -27.96
C HIS A 48 -8.54 -9.94 -27.21
N VAL A 49 -9.68 -9.54 -27.77
CA VAL A 49 -11.00 -9.38 -27.12
C VAL A 49 -11.84 -8.53 -28.07
N ILE A 50 -12.91 -9.12 -28.62
CA ILE A 50 -13.98 -8.33 -29.24
C ILE A 50 -15.00 -8.04 -28.15
N GLU A 51 -15.28 -6.75 -27.91
CA GLU A 51 -16.32 -6.33 -26.97
C GLU A 51 -17.67 -6.37 -27.67
N MET A 52 -18.57 -7.21 -27.16
CA MET A 52 -19.95 -7.30 -27.66
C MET A 52 -20.80 -6.16 -27.06
N PRO A 53 -21.88 -5.72 -27.73
CA PRO A 53 -22.72 -4.59 -27.29
C PRO A 53 -23.29 -4.72 -25.86
N ASN A 54 -23.39 -5.94 -25.32
CA ASN A 54 -23.83 -6.19 -23.94
C ASN A 54 -22.69 -6.15 -22.89
N ARG A 55 -21.56 -5.48 -23.19
CA ARG A 55 -20.34 -5.39 -22.36
C ARG A 55 -19.71 -6.75 -21.99
N LYS A 56 -20.03 -7.81 -22.73
CA LYS A 56 -19.41 -9.13 -22.58
C LYS A 56 -18.18 -9.23 -23.50
N LYS A 57 -17.08 -9.73 -22.95
CA LYS A 57 -15.78 -9.82 -23.65
C LYS A 57 -15.61 -11.21 -24.26
N LEU A 58 -15.45 -11.30 -25.58
CA LEU A 58 -15.32 -12.57 -26.30
C LEU A 58 -13.86 -12.78 -26.76
N LEU A 59 -13.24 -13.87 -26.30
CA LEU A 59 -11.86 -14.23 -26.61
C LEU A 59 -11.82 -15.01 -27.95
N THR A 60 -11.39 -14.37 -29.04
CA THR A 60 -11.47 -14.95 -30.40
C THR A 60 -10.37 -15.93 -30.83
N SER A 61 -9.11 -15.77 -30.39
CA SER A 61 -7.98 -16.63 -30.79
C SER A 61 -7.64 -17.83 -29.88
N SER A 62 -8.64 -18.46 -29.22
CA SER A 62 -8.44 -19.84 -28.75
C SER A 62 -8.51 -20.77 -29.97
N ALA A 63 -7.44 -20.81 -30.76
CA ALA A 63 -7.22 -21.89 -31.70
C ALA A 63 -7.05 -23.17 -30.88
N LYS A 64 -8.17 -23.84 -30.59
CA LYS A 64 -8.15 -25.15 -29.95
C LYS A 64 -7.57 -26.13 -30.96
N ASN A 65 -6.47 -26.79 -30.59
CA ASN A 65 -5.94 -27.88 -31.40
C ASN A 65 -7.03 -28.92 -31.60
N SER A 66 -7.08 -29.57 -32.77
CA SER A 66 -7.99 -30.68 -32.97
C SER A 66 -7.77 -31.70 -31.84
N HIS A 67 -8.87 -32.11 -31.19
CA HIS A 67 -8.88 -33.09 -30.10
C HIS A 67 -8.36 -32.63 -28.72
N GLN A 68 -8.16 -31.32 -28.47
CA GLN A 68 -7.65 -30.83 -27.18
C GLN A 68 -8.60 -31.07 -25.98
N THR A 69 -9.91 -31.04 -26.18
CA THR A 69 -10.90 -31.14 -25.08
C THR A 69 -11.32 -32.57 -24.76
N MET A 70 -11.40 -33.46 -25.76
CA MET A 70 -11.94 -34.82 -25.60
C MET A 70 -11.00 -35.93 -26.13
N GLY A 71 -9.83 -35.58 -26.67
CA GLY A 71 -8.93 -36.55 -27.30
C GLY A 71 -9.48 -37.12 -28.61
N TYR A 72 -8.79 -38.14 -29.14
CA TYR A 72 -9.28 -38.93 -30.27
C TYR A 72 -10.29 -39.97 -29.76
N ALA A 73 -11.40 -40.16 -30.48
CA ALA A 73 -12.38 -41.20 -30.14
C ALA A 73 -11.78 -42.61 -30.13
N VAL A 74 -10.79 -42.84 -31.01
CA VAL A 74 -9.92 -44.02 -31.02
C VAL A 74 -8.50 -43.51 -31.19
N THR A 75 -7.59 -43.88 -30.29
CA THR A 75 -6.19 -43.44 -30.37
C THR A 75 -5.55 -44.07 -31.62
N PRO A 76 -5.05 -43.27 -32.58
CA PRO A 76 -4.43 -43.82 -33.77
C PRO A 76 -3.15 -44.56 -33.38
N VAL A 77 -3.13 -45.87 -33.65
CA VAL A 77 -1.95 -46.71 -33.41
C VAL A 77 -0.90 -46.33 -34.45
N GLN A 78 0.32 -46.04 -33.99
CA GLN A 78 1.43 -45.75 -34.89
C GLN A 78 1.75 -47.00 -35.70
N LEU A 79 1.77 -46.88 -37.03
CA LEU A 79 2.22 -47.97 -37.90
C LEU A 79 3.66 -48.36 -37.55
N PRO A 80 4.08 -49.62 -37.73
CA PRO A 80 5.44 -50.08 -37.41
C PRO A 80 6.55 -49.28 -38.10
N CYS A 81 6.23 -48.55 -39.18
CA CYS A 81 7.13 -47.68 -39.93
C CYS A 81 7.32 -46.26 -39.32
N ASN A 82 6.50 -45.89 -38.33
CA ASN A 82 6.47 -44.57 -37.67
C ASN A 82 7.26 -44.53 -36.35
N PHE A 83 8.22 -45.42 -36.15
CA PHE A 83 9.14 -45.30 -35.01
C PHE A 83 9.99 -44.03 -35.13
N LEU A 84 10.41 -43.48 -33.98
CA LEU A 84 11.25 -42.28 -33.89
C LEU A 84 12.57 -42.47 -34.65
N LYS A 85 12.67 -41.89 -35.84
CA LYS A 85 13.90 -41.87 -36.64
C LYS A 85 14.86 -40.80 -36.09
N LYS A 86 16.16 -41.08 -36.16
CA LYS A 86 17.21 -40.13 -35.75
C LYS A 86 16.99 -38.79 -36.49
N ASN A 87 16.98 -37.68 -35.75
CA ASN A 87 16.76 -36.33 -36.27
C ASN A 87 15.34 -35.99 -36.78
N GLN A 88 14.30 -36.78 -36.48
CA GLN A 88 12.91 -36.48 -36.87
C GLN A 88 12.04 -35.84 -35.77
N GLY A 89 12.61 -35.55 -34.59
CA GLY A 89 11.94 -34.74 -33.57
C GLY A 89 11.88 -33.26 -33.93
N VAL A 90 11.05 -32.48 -33.22
CA VAL A 90 10.96 -31.02 -33.37
C VAL A 90 12.35 -30.39 -33.18
N LYS A 91 12.95 -29.94 -34.29
CA LYS A 91 14.22 -29.23 -34.27
C LYS A 91 13.95 -27.76 -34.01
N TRP A 92 14.26 -27.31 -32.80
CA TRP A 92 14.27 -25.88 -32.49
C TRP A 92 15.49 -25.24 -33.13
N GLN A 93 15.35 -24.71 -34.34
CA GLN A 93 16.33 -23.81 -34.93
C GLN A 93 15.90 -22.38 -34.63
N ARG A 94 16.77 -21.61 -33.99
CA ARG A 94 16.53 -20.18 -33.75
C ARG A 94 16.60 -19.49 -35.11
N LEU A 95 15.48 -18.98 -35.63
CA LEU A 95 15.48 -18.19 -36.86
C LEU A 95 16.39 -16.97 -36.64
N ASN A 96 17.35 -16.78 -37.54
CA ASN A 96 18.32 -15.69 -37.48
C ASN A 96 17.65 -14.40 -37.99
N GLU A 97 16.60 -13.95 -37.30
CA GLU A 97 15.79 -12.76 -37.66
C GLU A 97 16.47 -11.45 -37.28
N HIS A 98 17.67 -11.50 -36.68
CA HIS A 98 18.44 -10.32 -36.35
C HIS A 98 19.01 -9.69 -37.64
N GLN A 99 18.21 -8.86 -38.28
CA GLN A 99 18.69 -7.90 -39.26
C GLN A 99 19.35 -6.74 -38.50
N CYS A 100 20.68 -6.67 -38.54
CA CYS A 100 21.38 -5.46 -38.09
C CYS A 100 20.81 -4.28 -38.88
N PRO A 101 20.40 -3.17 -38.24
CA PRO A 101 19.89 -2.01 -38.95
C PRO A 101 20.92 -1.56 -40.01
N PRO A 102 20.49 -1.18 -41.22
CA PRO A 102 21.41 -0.77 -42.28
C PRO A 102 22.24 0.42 -41.79
N HIS A 103 23.53 0.33 -42.08
CA HIS A 103 24.60 1.18 -41.57
C HIS A 103 24.34 2.67 -41.85
N ARG A 104 23.71 3.39 -40.92
CA ARG A 104 23.61 4.85 -41.00
C ARG A 104 24.99 5.43 -40.69
N HIS A 105 25.72 5.78 -41.76
CA HIS A 105 26.89 6.66 -41.80
C HIS A 105 27.71 6.71 -40.49
N ILE A 106 28.27 5.58 -40.10
CA ILE A 106 29.36 5.57 -39.12
C ILE A 106 30.57 6.10 -39.89
N PRO A 107 31.26 7.17 -39.44
CA PRO A 107 32.47 7.63 -40.09
C PRO A 107 33.48 6.47 -40.14
N PRO A 108 34.23 6.30 -41.23
CA PRO A 108 35.15 5.19 -41.36
C PRO A 108 36.11 5.19 -40.17
N VAL A 109 36.29 4.02 -39.55
CA VAL A 109 37.25 3.84 -38.47
C VAL A 109 38.61 4.34 -38.98
N PRO A 110 39.27 5.30 -38.29
CA PRO A 110 40.55 5.81 -38.74
C PRO A 110 41.53 4.66 -38.91
N GLN A 111 42.00 4.47 -40.15
CA GLN A 111 43.03 3.47 -40.44
C GLN A 111 44.33 3.96 -39.82
N PHE A 112 44.61 3.51 -38.60
CA PHE A 112 45.94 3.65 -38.04
C PHE A 112 46.88 2.83 -38.91
N GLN A 113 47.75 3.53 -39.65
CA GLN A 113 48.83 2.91 -40.43
C GLN A 113 49.56 1.94 -39.49
N ARG A 114 49.44 0.64 -39.78
CA ARG A 114 50.28 -0.36 -39.13
C ARG A 114 51.69 -0.06 -39.57
N HIS A 115 52.43 0.64 -38.72
CA HIS A 115 53.86 0.79 -38.90
C HIS A 115 54.41 -0.64 -38.89
N GLN A 116 54.98 -1.04 -40.02
CA GLN A 116 55.66 -2.32 -40.12
C GLN A 116 56.83 -2.26 -39.14
N MET A 117 56.74 -2.98 -38.04
CA MET A 117 57.88 -3.19 -37.16
C MET A 117 58.85 -4.10 -37.92
N GLY A 118 59.97 -3.52 -38.36
CA GLY A 118 61.10 -4.27 -38.88
C GLY A 118 61.72 -5.20 -37.83
N PRO A 119 62.65 -6.08 -38.22
CA PRO A 119 63.13 -7.15 -37.35
C PRO A 119 63.95 -6.59 -36.18
N HIS A 120 63.67 -7.13 -34.99
CA HIS A 120 64.36 -6.81 -33.74
C HIS A 120 65.87 -7.08 -33.84
N HIS A 121 66.67 -6.06 -33.51
CA HIS A 121 68.04 -6.25 -33.03
C HIS A 121 68.14 -5.83 -31.57
N HIS A 122 68.80 -6.70 -30.81
CA HIS A 122 69.03 -6.61 -29.37
C HIS A 122 70.03 -5.50 -29.06
N ILE A 123 69.65 -4.57 -28.20
CA ILE A 123 70.60 -3.85 -27.34
C ILE A 123 70.02 -3.88 -25.94
N ILE A 124 70.71 -4.63 -25.08
CA ILE A 124 70.57 -4.60 -23.63
C ILE A 124 71.43 -3.43 -23.17
N GLU A 125 70.81 -2.38 -22.63
CA GLU A 125 71.49 -1.48 -21.71
C GLU A 125 70.57 -1.11 -20.55
N GLU A 126 71.23 -0.98 -19.41
CA GLU A 126 70.74 -1.10 -18.05
C GLU A 126 69.82 0.06 -17.64
N ILE A 127 68.63 -0.25 -17.13
CA ILE A 127 67.78 0.74 -16.44
C ILE A 127 67.63 0.33 -14.98
N LYS A 128 68.16 1.20 -14.14
CA LYS A 128 68.06 1.19 -12.68
C LYS A 128 66.60 1.08 -12.25
N LYS A 129 66.40 0.32 -11.17
CA LYS A 129 65.20 0.29 -10.33
C LYS A 129 64.72 1.73 -10.10
N ASP A 130 63.54 2.04 -10.60
CA ASP A 130 62.44 2.51 -9.78
C ASP A 130 61.15 2.42 -10.60
N GLN A 131 60.09 2.01 -9.91
CA GLN A 131 58.74 1.79 -10.42
C GLN A 131 58.50 0.40 -11.01
N LYS A 132 57.91 -0.44 -10.17
CA LYS A 132 57.04 -1.56 -10.57
C LYS A 132 56.10 -1.10 -11.69
N GLU A 133 56.47 -1.37 -12.93
CA GLU A 133 55.51 -1.59 -14.00
C GLU A 133 54.80 -2.91 -13.69
N GLU A 134 53.78 -2.82 -12.84
CA GLU A 134 52.75 -3.84 -12.78
C GLU A 134 52.16 -3.99 -14.18
N LEU A 135 52.36 -5.18 -14.73
CA LEU A 135 51.73 -5.75 -15.92
C LEU A 135 50.49 -4.97 -16.39
N PHE A 136 50.70 -4.03 -17.31
CA PHE A 136 49.63 -3.29 -17.96
C PHE A 136 48.98 -4.15 -19.05
N CYS A 137 47.65 -4.21 -19.04
CA CYS A 137 46.88 -4.79 -20.14
C CYS A 137 47.05 -3.92 -21.41
N PRO A 138 47.40 -4.49 -22.58
CA PRO A 138 47.67 -3.72 -23.79
C PRO A 138 46.42 -3.14 -24.50
N ARG A 139 45.31 -2.88 -23.79
CA ARG A 139 44.04 -2.46 -24.40
C ARG A 139 43.41 -1.17 -23.85
N THR A 140 44.19 -0.30 -23.22
CA THR A 140 43.73 1.06 -22.89
C THR A 140 44.64 2.11 -23.48
N ARG A 141 44.33 2.54 -24.71
CA ARG A 141 44.89 3.76 -25.33
C ARG A 141 43.91 4.92 -25.42
N PHE A 142 42.70 4.78 -24.85
CA PHE A 142 41.66 5.80 -24.97
C PHE A 142 41.07 6.10 -23.60
N LEU A 143 41.58 7.15 -22.95
CA LEU A 143 40.89 8.08 -22.02
C LEU A 143 41.97 8.82 -21.20
N PRO A 144 42.27 10.10 -21.48
CA PRO A 144 43.17 10.91 -20.68
C PRO A 144 42.44 11.39 -19.41
N GLY A 145 43.05 11.21 -18.23
CA GLY A 145 42.62 11.85 -16.98
C GLY A 145 42.16 10.93 -15.84
N HIS A 146 41.97 9.62 -16.06
CA HIS A 146 41.68 8.68 -14.97
C HIS A 146 42.96 7.98 -14.48
N LYS A 147 43.49 8.41 -13.34
CA LYS A 147 44.46 7.60 -12.58
C LYS A 147 43.72 6.38 -12.01
N HIS A 148 44.32 5.21 -12.18
CA HIS A 148 43.88 3.88 -11.76
C HIS A 148 42.89 3.18 -12.70
N ARG A 149 43.42 2.30 -13.55
CA ARG A 149 42.65 1.17 -14.06
C ARG A 149 43.17 -0.08 -13.37
N ALA A 150 42.50 -0.49 -12.31
CA ALA A 150 42.89 -1.67 -11.55
C ALA A 150 43.02 -2.88 -12.48
N ASN A 151 44.07 -3.69 -12.29
CA ASN A 151 44.26 -4.90 -13.07
C ASN A 151 43.21 -5.94 -12.65
N PHE A 152 42.06 -5.93 -13.34
CA PHE A 152 40.95 -6.84 -13.04
C PHE A 152 41.34 -8.32 -13.16
N VAL A 153 42.36 -8.67 -13.94
CA VAL A 153 42.83 -10.06 -14.03
C VAL A 153 43.51 -10.47 -12.73
N ALA A 154 44.45 -9.65 -12.25
CA ALA A 154 45.14 -9.88 -10.97
C ALA A 154 44.15 -9.87 -9.79
N LEU A 155 43.22 -8.90 -9.78
CA LEU A 155 42.17 -8.82 -8.77
C LEU A 155 41.23 -10.03 -8.82
N ASN A 156 40.83 -10.51 -10.00
CA ASN A 156 39.98 -11.69 -10.11
C ASN A 156 40.71 -12.95 -9.63
N VAL A 157 42.01 -13.08 -9.92
CA VAL A 157 42.83 -14.20 -9.43
C VAL A 157 42.94 -14.15 -7.91
N GLU A 158 43.19 -12.99 -7.32
CA GLU A 158 43.22 -12.83 -5.86
C GLU A 158 41.86 -13.09 -5.22
N LEU A 159 40.78 -12.58 -5.83
CA LEU A 159 39.42 -12.79 -5.36
C LEU A 159 39.06 -14.27 -5.37
N ILE A 160 39.43 -15.02 -6.41
CA ILE A 160 39.18 -16.47 -6.47
C ILE A 160 40.06 -17.23 -5.46
N LYS A 161 41.33 -16.84 -5.29
CA LYS A 161 42.21 -17.43 -4.27
C LYS A 161 41.72 -17.20 -2.84
N LYS A 162 41.15 -16.02 -2.57
CA LYS A 162 40.56 -15.63 -1.28
C LYS A 162 39.11 -16.09 -1.11
N ALA A 163 38.45 -16.50 -2.19
CA ALA A 163 37.06 -16.95 -2.12
C ALA A 163 36.98 -18.29 -1.39
N GLU A 164 36.22 -18.31 -0.30
CA GLU A 164 35.93 -19.54 0.43
C GLU A 164 35.13 -20.50 -0.45
N THR A 165 35.46 -21.79 -0.35
CA THR A 165 34.72 -22.83 -1.04
C THR A 165 33.30 -22.92 -0.48
N ARG A 166 32.34 -23.20 -1.37
CA ARG A 166 30.95 -23.39 -0.94
C ARG A 166 30.87 -24.67 -0.11
N ARG A 167 30.55 -24.52 1.17
CA ARG A 167 30.31 -25.68 2.05
C ARG A 167 29.12 -26.48 1.49
N PRO A 168 29.25 -27.82 1.33
CA PRO A 168 28.13 -28.63 0.88
C PRO A 168 27.00 -28.58 1.91
N PRO A 169 25.73 -28.70 1.48
CA PRO A 169 24.62 -28.78 2.41
C PRO A 169 24.78 -30.02 3.31
N PRO A 170 24.36 -29.95 4.58
CA PRO A 170 24.44 -31.10 5.48
C PRO A 170 23.55 -32.24 4.96
N ARG A 171 24.12 -33.44 4.94
CA ARG A 171 23.46 -34.67 4.45
C ARG A 171 23.72 -35.80 5.42
N TYR A 172 22.82 -36.77 5.44
CA TYR A 172 22.97 -38.02 6.17
C TYR A 172 22.91 -39.20 5.20
N ILE A 173 23.41 -40.34 5.64
CA ILE A 173 23.51 -41.57 4.87
C ILE A 173 22.71 -42.63 5.63
N ASP A 174 21.66 -43.15 4.98
CA ASP A 174 20.79 -44.18 5.57
C ASP A 174 21.19 -45.59 5.18
N THR A 175 21.65 -45.78 3.94
CA THR A 175 21.97 -47.10 3.40
C THR A 175 23.46 -47.38 3.42
N ALA A 176 23.83 -48.65 3.63
CA ALA A 176 25.21 -49.12 3.51
C ALA A 176 25.82 -48.89 2.11
N LYS A 177 24.97 -48.70 1.09
CA LYS A 177 25.36 -48.36 -0.29
C LYS A 177 25.69 -46.87 -0.48
N GLY A 178 25.45 -46.03 0.52
CA GLY A 178 25.82 -44.62 0.49
C GLY A 178 24.77 -43.68 -0.10
N ASP A 179 23.47 -44.03 -0.03
CA ASP A 179 22.42 -43.11 -0.48
C ASP A 179 22.38 -41.87 0.43
N ARG A 180 22.50 -40.69 -0.20
CA ARG A 180 22.65 -39.41 0.50
C ARG A 180 21.36 -38.61 0.49
N HIS A 181 20.78 -38.40 1.67
CA HIS A 181 19.59 -37.58 1.87
C HIS A 181 19.94 -36.22 2.49
N SER A 182 19.14 -35.20 2.18
CA SER A 182 19.32 -33.86 2.77
C SER A 182 18.93 -33.89 4.23
N LEU A 183 19.81 -33.41 5.13
CA LEU A 183 19.53 -33.40 6.56
C LEU A 183 18.47 -32.33 6.91
N LEU A 184 18.46 -31.21 6.20
CA LEU A 184 17.41 -30.19 6.32
C LEU A 184 16.08 -30.73 5.79
N ASN A 185 14.99 -30.50 6.52
CA ASN A 185 13.63 -31.00 6.25
C ASN A 185 13.44 -32.54 6.32
N SER A 186 14.45 -33.31 6.72
CA SER A 186 14.33 -34.78 6.89
C SER A 186 13.49 -35.20 8.11
N GLY A 187 13.17 -34.26 9.02
CA GLY A 187 12.55 -34.56 10.30
C GLY A 187 13.52 -35.08 11.37
N LEU A 188 14.78 -35.39 11.01
CA LEU A 188 15.80 -35.88 11.94
C LEU A 188 16.43 -34.79 12.82
N ILE A 189 16.18 -33.52 12.50
CA ILE A 189 16.68 -32.36 13.27
C ILE A 189 15.52 -31.42 13.61
N PRO A 190 15.46 -30.91 14.85
CA PRO A 190 14.50 -29.88 15.24
C PRO A 190 14.84 -28.55 14.55
N GLN A 191 14.23 -28.32 13.39
CA GLN A 191 14.48 -27.13 12.55
C GLN A 191 13.76 -25.87 13.05
N TYR A 192 12.53 -26.03 13.55
CA TYR A 192 11.67 -24.88 13.88
C TYR A 192 11.75 -24.45 15.35
N ILE A 193 12.19 -25.34 16.24
CA ILE A 193 12.30 -25.07 17.69
C ILE A 193 13.41 -24.04 17.95
N CYS A 194 14.55 -24.18 17.29
CA CYS A 194 15.68 -23.24 17.38
C CYS A 194 15.50 -21.98 16.51
N SER A 195 14.33 -21.78 15.91
CA SER A 195 14.07 -20.59 15.09
C SER A 195 14.01 -19.34 15.97
N LYS A 196 14.62 -18.24 15.52
CA LYS A 196 14.56 -16.93 16.21
C LYS A 196 13.14 -16.40 16.43
N LYS A 197 12.17 -16.92 15.67
CA LYS A 197 10.75 -16.55 15.70
C LYS A 197 9.92 -17.51 16.56
N PHE A 198 10.49 -18.60 17.04
CA PHE A 198 9.79 -19.53 17.90
C PHE A 198 9.36 -18.84 19.20
N GLY A 199 8.12 -19.05 19.63
CA GLY A 199 7.54 -18.39 20.80
C GLY A 199 7.27 -16.88 20.65
N LYS A 200 7.48 -16.28 19.48
CA LYS A 200 7.20 -14.85 19.24
C LYS A 200 5.92 -14.65 18.46
N VAL A 201 5.13 -13.66 18.86
CA VAL A 201 3.94 -13.23 18.11
C VAL A 201 4.36 -12.64 16.76
N PRO A 202 3.80 -13.13 15.64
CA PRO A 202 4.04 -12.53 14.34
C PRO A 202 3.58 -11.07 14.25
N CYS A 203 4.40 -10.19 13.69
CA CYS A 203 4.14 -8.74 13.62
C CYS A 203 2.82 -8.36 12.91
N TYR A 204 2.32 -9.21 12.01
CA TYR A 204 1.07 -8.96 11.31
C TYR A 204 -0.15 -9.05 12.24
N LEU A 205 -0.07 -9.80 13.34
CA LEU A 205 -1.16 -9.89 14.32
C LEU A 205 -1.32 -8.57 15.07
N ASP A 206 -0.21 -7.92 15.43
CA ASP A 206 -0.24 -6.60 16.06
C ASP A 206 -0.80 -5.55 15.09
N ALA A 207 -0.39 -5.60 13.83
CA ALA A 207 -0.94 -4.73 12.79
C ALA A 207 -2.45 -4.95 12.62
N ARG A 208 -2.90 -6.21 12.60
CA ARG A 208 -4.32 -6.56 12.51
C ARG A 208 -5.11 -6.07 13.71
N LYS A 209 -4.58 -6.20 14.92
CA LYS A 209 -5.22 -5.69 16.15
C LYS A 209 -5.41 -4.18 16.08
N LYS A 210 -4.39 -3.44 15.61
CA LYS A 210 -4.49 -1.98 15.40
C LYS A 210 -5.59 -1.61 14.40
N ILE A 211 -5.66 -2.31 13.27
CA ILE A 211 -6.70 -2.08 12.24
C ILE A 211 -8.09 -2.33 12.82
N LEU A 212 -8.29 -3.43 13.55
CA LEU A 212 -9.58 -3.73 14.17
C LEU A 212 -9.99 -2.64 15.16
N ASN A 213 -9.08 -2.20 16.03
CA ASN A 213 -9.37 -1.11 16.97
C ASN A 213 -9.74 0.20 16.26
N GLN A 214 -9.05 0.53 15.16
CA GLN A 214 -9.38 1.71 14.36
C GLN A 214 -10.78 1.61 13.74
N LEU A 215 -11.14 0.45 13.19
CA LEU A 215 -12.46 0.20 12.62
C LEU A 215 -13.57 0.27 13.67
N THR A 216 -13.35 -0.33 14.84
CA THR A 216 -14.28 -0.27 15.96
C THR A 216 -14.50 1.18 16.40
N ASN A 217 -13.43 1.96 16.58
CA ASN A 217 -13.54 3.36 16.96
C ASN A 217 -14.28 4.20 15.92
N ARG A 218 -14.03 3.96 14.62
CA ARG A 218 -14.73 4.66 13.53
C ARG A 218 -16.22 4.33 13.52
N CYS A 219 -16.58 3.06 13.71
CA CYS A 219 -17.98 2.64 13.77
C CYS A 219 -18.70 3.26 15.00
N LEU A 220 -18.02 3.29 16.16
CA LEU A 220 -18.53 3.96 17.35
C LEU A 220 -18.70 5.48 17.15
N GLN A 221 -17.80 6.12 16.41
CA GLN A 221 -17.94 7.54 16.07
C GLN A 221 -19.10 7.78 15.10
N GLN A 222 -19.20 6.98 14.04
CA GLN A 222 -20.30 7.11 13.07
C GLN A 222 -21.66 6.93 13.73
N THR A 223 -21.83 5.91 14.57
CA THR A 223 -23.08 5.67 15.31
C THR A 223 -23.43 6.84 16.24
N LYS A 224 -22.45 7.46 16.91
CA LYS A 224 -22.68 8.68 17.70
C LYS A 224 -23.12 9.86 16.84
N MET A 225 -22.42 10.12 15.73
CA MET A 225 -22.76 11.19 14.80
C MET A 225 -24.14 10.98 14.17
N GLU A 226 -24.48 9.76 13.81
CA GLU A 226 -25.81 9.39 13.27
C GLU A 226 -26.90 9.59 14.32
N ALA A 227 -26.66 9.23 15.58
CA ALA A 227 -27.60 9.50 16.67
C ALA A 227 -27.80 11.01 16.88
N GLU A 228 -26.72 11.80 16.89
CA GLU A 228 -26.77 13.26 16.98
C GLU A 228 -27.54 13.88 15.80
N ASN A 229 -27.24 13.42 14.57
CA ASN A 229 -27.91 13.89 13.36
C ASN A 229 -29.39 13.46 13.28
N ALA A 230 -29.73 12.27 13.74
CA ALA A 230 -31.11 11.80 13.80
C ALA A 230 -31.95 12.66 14.76
N CYS A 231 -31.39 13.01 15.92
CA CYS A 231 -32.00 13.99 16.83
C CYS A 231 -32.16 15.37 16.17
N ALA A 232 -31.19 15.82 15.37
CA ALA A 232 -31.25 17.10 14.67
C ALA A 232 -32.27 17.16 13.51
N ARG A 233 -32.61 16.02 12.87
CA ARG A 233 -33.58 15.99 11.76
C ARG A 233 -35.05 16.02 12.20
N TYR A 234 -35.35 15.59 13.42
CA TYR A 234 -36.73 15.53 13.92
C TYR A 234 -37.14 16.74 14.77
N MET A 235 -36.19 17.59 15.19
CA MET A 235 -36.47 18.79 16.00
C MET A 235 -35.73 20.00 15.42
N PRO A 236 -36.43 21.09 15.05
CA PRO A 236 -35.77 22.33 14.64
C PRO A 236 -34.90 22.83 15.79
N THR A 237 -33.59 22.95 15.50
CA THR A 237 -32.56 23.62 16.31
C THR A 237 -32.77 23.57 17.82
N VAL A 238 -32.54 22.41 18.43
CA VAL A 238 -32.57 22.28 19.89
C VAL A 238 -31.20 22.68 20.47
N LYS A 239 -31.16 23.72 21.30
CA LYS A 239 -29.95 24.18 22.00
C LYS A 239 -29.81 23.43 23.32
N LYS A 240 -28.66 22.79 23.56
CA LYS A 240 -28.30 22.29 24.89
C LYS A 240 -28.01 23.48 25.80
N LEU A 241 -28.67 23.52 26.96
CA LEU A 241 -28.42 24.57 27.96
C LEU A 241 -27.00 24.43 28.51
N SER A 242 -26.24 25.53 28.53
CA SER A 242 -24.89 25.49 29.11
C SER A 242 -24.98 25.30 30.63
N SER A 243 -23.92 24.78 31.25
CA SER A 243 -23.88 24.63 32.71
C SER A 243 -23.94 25.98 33.45
N GLU A 244 -23.51 27.05 32.80
CA GLU A 244 -23.53 28.41 33.35
C GLU A 244 -24.94 28.99 33.28
N GLU A 245 -25.58 28.93 32.11
CA GLU A 245 -26.97 29.32 31.89
C GLU A 245 -27.92 28.57 32.84
N ARG A 246 -27.67 27.27 33.05
CA ARG A 246 -28.43 26.45 33.99
C ARG A 246 -28.33 26.95 35.42
N LYS A 247 -27.13 27.31 35.88
CA LYS A 247 -26.92 27.81 37.24
C LYS A 247 -27.58 29.17 37.45
N GLU A 248 -27.47 30.05 36.45
CA GLU A 248 -28.11 31.36 36.46
C GLU A 248 -29.64 31.23 36.56
N ILE A 249 -30.25 30.33 35.77
CA ILE A 249 -31.69 30.06 35.83
C ILE A 249 -32.08 29.48 37.19
N LEU A 250 -31.32 28.51 37.73
CA LEU A 250 -31.60 27.94 39.05
C LEU A 250 -31.51 28.98 40.17
N GLU A 251 -30.55 29.89 40.11
CA GLU A 251 -30.43 31.01 41.04
C GLU A 251 -31.62 31.97 40.92
N GLY A 252 -32.04 32.28 39.69
CA GLY A 252 -33.24 33.06 39.40
C GLY A 252 -34.52 32.43 39.97
N LEU A 253 -34.70 31.12 39.79
CA LEU A 253 -35.85 30.40 40.33
C LEU A 253 -35.87 30.39 41.86
N ARG A 254 -34.71 30.15 42.49
CA ARG A 254 -34.57 30.15 43.96
C ARG A 254 -34.83 31.54 44.54
N THR A 255 -34.29 32.59 43.93
CA THR A 255 -34.54 33.97 44.38
C THR A 255 -36.03 34.33 44.25
N ASN A 256 -36.66 33.99 43.12
CA ASN A 256 -38.10 34.20 42.94
C ASN A 256 -38.92 33.45 44.01
N PHE A 257 -38.61 32.17 44.25
CA PHE A 257 -39.25 31.38 45.30
C PHE A 257 -39.12 32.05 46.67
N THR A 258 -37.93 32.50 47.06
CA THR A 258 -37.73 33.17 48.36
C THR A 258 -38.53 34.47 48.49
N ASN A 259 -38.64 35.25 47.40
CA ASN A 259 -39.39 36.50 47.41
C ASN A 259 -40.90 36.24 47.51
N LEU A 260 -41.41 35.29 46.73
CA LEU A 260 -42.82 34.91 46.71
C LEU A 260 -43.23 34.27 48.04
N PHE A 261 -42.36 33.45 48.62
CA PHE A 261 -42.54 32.84 49.93
C PHE A 261 -42.57 33.89 51.06
N LYS A 262 -41.70 34.91 51.01
CA LYS A 262 -41.77 36.05 51.96
C LYS A 262 -43.11 36.78 51.89
N ILE A 263 -43.59 37.06 50.68
CA ILE A 263 -44.90 37.70 50.48
C ILE A 263 -46.02 36.80 51.02
N TYR A 264 -45.97 35.50 50.73
CA TYR A 264 -46.92 34.52 51.24
C TYR A 264 -46.93 34.50 52.78
N GLN A 265 -45.76 34.51 53.41
CA GLN A 265 -45.63 34.53 54.87
C GLN A 265 -46.17 35.81 55.51
N SER A 266 -46.10 36.94 54.79
CA SER A 266 -46.70 38.21 55.24
C SER A 266 -48.23 38.29 55.07
N LEU A 267 -48.87 37.28 54.47
CA LEU A 267 -50.34 37.25 54.36
C LEU A 267 -50.98 37.08 55.74
N SER A 268 -52.18 37.66 55.89
CA SER A 268 -52.98 37.52 57.10
C SER A 268 -53.41 36.06 57.32
N VAL A 269 -53.33 35.59 58.56
CA VAL A 269 -53.77 34.23 58.95
C VAL A 269 -55.28 34.06 58.73
N CYS A 270 -56.08 35.12 58.91
CA CYS A 270 -57.52 35.09 58.73
C CYS A 270 -57.90 35.31 57.25
N THR A 271 -58.34 34.23 56.58
CA THR A 271 -58.73 34.20 55.16
C THR A 271 -60.25 34.17 54.98
N ASP A 272 -60.95 35.08 55.63
CA ASP A 272 -62.43 35.02 55.69
C ASP A 272 -63.10 35.50 54.41
N THR A 273 -62.45 36.38 53.65
CA THR A 273 -63.00 36.90 52.39
C THR A 273 -62.56 36.07 51.19
N VAL A 274 -63.46 35.89 50.22
CA VAL A 274 -63.19 35.16 48.97
C VAL A 274 -61.95 35.72 48.25
N THR A 275 -61.75 37.04 48.27
CA THR A 275 -60.57 37.69 47.68
C THR A 275 -59.25 37.27 48.34
N LYS A 276 -59.23 37.13 49.68
CA LYS A 276 -58.05 36.67 50.42
C LYS A 276 -57.75 35.20 50.12
N GLN A 277 -58.79 34.37 50.03
CA GLN A 277 -58.66 32.95 49.68
C GLN A 277 -58.10 32.78 48.27
N LEU A 278 -58.64 33.50 47.28
CA LEU A 278 -58.15 33.46 45.91
C LEU A 278 -56.70 33.96 45.79
N LYS A 279 -56.34 35.04 46.51
CA LYS A 279 -54.96 35.54 46.53
C LYS A 279 -54.00 34.50 47.12
N LYS A 280 -54.37 33.88 48.25
CA LYS A 280 -53.58 32.81 48.88
C LYS A 280 -53.41 31.61 47.95
N GLY A 281 -54.50 31.12 47.36
CA GLY A 281 -54.48 29.99 46.44
C GLY A 281 -53.63 30.24 45.18
N LYS A 282 -53.65 31.46 44.63
CA LYS A 282 -52.76 31.85 43.53
C LYS A 282 -51.28 31.74 43.92
N MET A 283 -50.90 32.31 45.06
CA MET A 283 -49.53 32.23 45.57
C MET A 283 -49.08 30.79 45.82
N GLU A 284 -49.96 29.93 46.36
CA GLU A 284 -49.65 28.51 46.58
C GLU A 284 -49.43 27.73 45.29
N ASN A 285 -50.21 28.03 44.24
CA ASN A 285 -50.02 27.42 42.93
C ASN A 285 -48.70 27.88 42.29
N GLU A 286 -48.36 29.16 42.40
CA GLU A 286 -47.10 29.72 41.91
C GLU A 286 -45.89 29.12 42.66
N LEU A 287 -45.97 28.98 43.99
CA LEU A 287 -44.93 28.30 44.79
C LEU A 287 -44.73 26.85 44.32
N ARG A 288 -45.83 26.12 44.10
CA ARG A 288 -45.78 24.73 43.65
C ARG A 288 -45.18 24.58 42.25
N GLN A 289 -45.46 25.52 41.36
CA GLN A 289 -44.82 25.56 40.02
C GLN A 289 -43.32 25.77 40.15
N LEU A 290 -42.87 26.75 40.94
CA LEU A 290 -41.45 27.00 41.17
C LEU A 290 -40.73 25.80 41.79
N GLU A 291 -41.36 25.09 42.73
CA GLU A 291 -40.80 23.86 43.30
C GLU A 291 -40.61 22.76 42.24
N GLN A 292 -41.61 22.57 41.37
CA GLN A 292 -41.53 21.60 40.29
C GLN A 292 -40.45 21.96 39.27
N ASP A 293 -40.35 23.25 38.90
CA ASP A 293 -39.35 23.74 37.97
C ASP A 293 -37.93 23.58 38.52
N ILE A 294 -37.70 23.93 39.78
CA ILE A 294 -36.42 23.73 40.46
C ILE A 294 -36.08 22.23 40.49
N HIS A 295 -37.03 21.38 40.85
CA HIS A 295 -36.83 19.93 40.91
C HIS A 295 -36.45 19.35 39.54
N LEU A 296 -37.16 19.75 38.47
CA LEU A 296 -36.89 19.33 37.10
C LEU A 296 -35.50 19.76 36.66
N MET A 297 -35.11 20.99 36.97
CA MET A 297 -33.81 21.55 36.64
C MET A 297 -32.67 20.92 37.43
N GLU A 298 -32.88 20.46 38.67
CA GLU A 298 -31.85 19.81 39.50
C GLU A 298 -31.63 18.34 39.10
N HIS A 299 -32.71 17.58 38.90
CA HIS A 299 -32.65 16.14 38.63
C HIS A 299 -32.14 15.81 37.23
N ASN A 300 -32.39 16.68 36.25
CA ASN A 300 -31.98 16.46 34.87
C ASN A 300 -30.67 17.21 34.57
N PRO A 301 -29.53 16.51 34.42
CA PRO A 301 -28.24 17.18 34.20
C PRO A 301 -28.13 17.82 32.80
N GLU A 302 -28.80 17.24 31.82
CA GLU A 302 -28.77 17.67 30.42
C GLU A 302 -30.17 18.08 29.98
N ILE A 303 -30.34 19.36 29.68
CA ILE A 303 -31.61 19.94 29.27
C ILE A 303 -31.44 20.58 27.92
N TYR A 304 -32.40 20.31 27.04
CA TYR A 304 -32.42 20.74 25.66
C TYR A 304 -33.64 21.65 25.46
N VAL A 305 -33.40 22.86 24.96
CA VAL A 305 -34.42 23.89 24.75
C VAL A 305 -34.55 24.16 23.26
N SER A 306 -35.77 24.24 22.75
CA SER A 306 -36.01 24.63 21.36
C SER A 306 -35.51 26.05 21.12
N ALA A 307 -34.61 26.26 20.15
CA ALA A 307 -34.27 27.60 19.69
C ALA A 307 -35.41 28.08 18.79
N TYR A 308 -36.20 29.03 19.30
CA TYR A 308 -37.15 29.83 18.53
C TYR A 308 -36.49 31.13 18.06
#